data_AF-A0ABD4SC02-F1
#
_entry.id   AF-A0ABD4SC02-F1
#
_cell.length_a   1.000
_cell.length_b   1.000
_cell.length_c   1.000
_cell.angle_alpha   90.00
_cell.angle_beta   90.00
_cell.angle_gamma   90.00
#
_symmetry.space_group_name_H-M   'P 1'
#
loop_
_entity.id
_entity.type
_entity.pdbx_description
1 polymer ?
#
loop_
_entity_poly.entity_id
_entity_poly.type
_entity_poly.pdbx_seq_one_letter_code
_entity_poly.pdbx_strand_id
1 'polypeptide(L)'
;MQFMLSNLDRPVDLDLVKEYNRIVCESLCDKPGMPAIGKIEEVLRLAKDIEHPIKQGFYLFGHITREQWFNDGNKRTAQLVANHAFVQNNAAMLAVPVEERENFWHKLVEFYETGQQDDLNDFLYKTSIGIMPGGLTMEKTREIEERNRKWLGLE
;
A
#
# COMPACT_ATOMS: atom_id res chain seq x y z
N MET A 1 -11.93 -2.00 -9.96
CA MET A 1 -11.14 -1.18 -10.91
C MET A 1 -11.85 0.14 -11.24
N GLN A 2 -13.11 0.12 -11.68
CA GLN A 2 -13.85 1.33 -12.11
C GLN A 2 -13.82 2.48 -11.08
N PHE A 3 -14.06 2.17 -9.80
CA PHE A 3 -14.04 3.19 -8.74
C PHE A 3 -12.70 3.92 -8.63
N MET A 4 -11.57 3.20 -8.68
CA MET A 4 -10.23 3.80 -8.59
C MET A 4 -9.98 4.78 -9.74
N LEU A 5 -10.27 4.35 -10.98
CA LEU A 5 -10.04 5.17 -12.17
C LEU A 5 -10.89 6.44 -12.18
N SER A 6 -12.09 6.39 -11.59
CA SER A 6 -12.97 7.55 -11.44
C SER A 6 -12.60 8.50 -10.29
N ASN A 7 -11.61 8.15 -9.46
CA ASN A 7 -11.28 8.88 -8.23
C ASN A 7 -9.76 9.13 -8.08
N LEU A 8 -8.98 9.12 -9.17
CA LEU A 8 -7.51 9.27 -9.10
C LEU A 8 -7.05 10.63 -8.56
N ASP A 9 -7.91 11.63 -8.58
CA ASP A 9 -7.69 12.97 -8.03
C ASP A 9 -7.91 13.03 -6.50
N ARG A 10 -8.55 12.01 -5.91
CA ARG A 10 -8.78 11.97 -4.46
C ARG A 10 -7.47 11.71 -3.72
N PRO A 11 -7.21 12.40 -2.60
CA PRO A 11 -6.12 12.02 -1.72
C PRO A 11 -6.40 10.67 -1.08
N VAL A 12 -5.34 9.94 -0.73
CA VAL A 12 -5.47 8.71 0.08
C VAL A 12 -5.79 9.11 1.52
N ASP A 13 -7.08 9.15 1.84
CA ASP A 13 -7.65 9.50 3.15
C ASP A 13 -8.51 8.37 3.73
N LEU A 14 -8.99 8.55 4.96
CA LEU A 14 -9.75 7.52 5.68
C LEU A 14 -11.05 7.16 4.94
N ASP A 15 -11.69 8.12 4.28
CA ASP A 15 -12.93 7.90 3.56
C ASP A 15 -12.70 7.07 2.29
N LEU A 16 -11.62 7.33 1.57
CA LEU A 16 -11.20 6.51 0.43
C LEU A 16 -10.89 5.07 0.87
N VAL A 17 -10.16 4.90 1.99
CA VAL A 17 -9.79 3.58 2.49
C VAL A 17 -11.02 2.79 2.95
N LYS A 18 -11.96 3.41 3.65
CA LYS A 18 -13.25 2.81 4.02
C LYS A 18 -14.06 2.41 2.78
N GLU A 19 -14.11 3.28 1.78
CA GLU A 19 -14.83 3.01 0.54
C GLU A 19 -14.23 1.82 -0.23
N TYR A 20 -12.89 1.68 -0.23
CA TYR A 20 -12.24 0.48 -0.75
C TYR A 20 -12.61 -0.78 0.03
N ASN A 21 -12.64 -0.73 1.36
CA ASN A 21 -13.07 -1.87 2.16
C ASN A 21 -14.53 -2.26 1.85
N ARG A 22 -15.42 -1.28 1.77
CA ARG A 22 -16.83 -1.47 1.42
C ARG A 22 -17.00 -2.17 0.07
N ILE A 23 -16.21 -1.75 -0.94
CA ILE A 23 -16.20 -2.37 -2.28
C ILE A 23 -15.70 -3.81 -2.23
N VAL A 24 -14.64 -4.08 -1.47
CA VAL A 24 -14.03 -5.41 -1.35
C VAL A 24 -14.93 -6.41 -0.62
N CYS A 25 -15.73 -5.91 0.32
CA CYS A 25 -16.50 -6.71 1.26
C CYS A 25 -18.01 -6.71 0.99
N GLU A 26 -18.46 -6.13 -0.12
CA GLU A 26 -19.86 -6.13 -0.56
C GLU A 26 -20.85 -5.68 0.55
N SER A 27 -20.52 -4.61 1.28
CA SER A 27 -21.41 -3.86 2.19
C SER A 27 -21.60 -4.37 3.64
N LEU A 28 -20.86 -5.38 4.13
CA LEU A 28 -21.09 -5.94 5.48
C LEU A 28 -19.94 -5.79 6.49
N CYS A 29 -18.84 -5.09 6.15
CA CYS A 29 -17.58 -5.14 6.92
C CYS A 29 -17.03 -3.80 7.42
N ASP A 30 -17.76 -2.67 7.28
CA ASP A 30 -17.31 -1.31 7.69
C ASP A 30 -17.26 -1.10 9.21
N LYS A 31 -17.15 -2.17 9.99
CA LYS A 31 -16.86 -2.06 11.42
C LYS A 31 -15.35 -1.92 11.58
N PRO A 32 -14.85 -0.83 12.21
CA PRO A 32 -13.43 -0.70 12.47
C PRO A 32 -12.93 -1.95 13.19
N GLY A 33 -11.85 -2.52 12.67
CA GLY A 33 -11.05 -3.53 13.33
C GLY A 33 -10.24 -2.91 14.48
N MET A 34 -9.40 -3.74 15.08
CA MET A 34 -8.76 -3.56 16.39
C MET A 34 -8.07 -2.20 16.75
N PRO A 35 -7.57 -1.35 15.83
CA PRO A 35 -6.94 -0.08 16.21
C PRO A 35 -7.90 1.10 16.40
N ALA A 36 -7.57 2.00 17.33
CA ALA A 36 -8.27 3.27 17.50
C ALA A 36 -8.11 4.18 16.26
N ILE A 37 -9.20 4.82 15.82
CA ILE A 37 -9.25 5.68 14.62
C ILE A 37 -8.09 6.70 14.55
N GLY A 38 -7.71 7.29 15.69
CA GLY A 38 -6.62 8.27 15.74
C GLY A 38 -5.25 7.73 15.28
N LYS A 39 -4.98 6.42 15.42
CA LYS A 39 -3.75 5.80 14.89
C LYS A 39 -3.79 5.68 13.37
N ILE A 40 -4.97 5.38 12.80
CA ILE A 40 -5.15 5.28 11.36
C ILE A 40 -4.92 6.64 10.69
N GLU A 41 -5.48 7.70 11.27
CA GLU A 41 -5.32 9.06 10.75
C GLU A 41 -3.85 9.54 10.81
N GLU A 42 -3.10 9.14 11.85
CA GLU A 42 -1.67 9.43 11.94
C GLU A 42 -0.88 8.74 10.82
N VAL A 43 -1.13 7.46 10.57
CA VAL A 43 -0.49 6.72 9.47
C VAL A 43 -0.82 7.37 8.12
N LEU A 44 -2.09 7.72 7.88
CA LEU A 44 -2.49 8.40 6.64
C LEU A 44 -1.85 9.77 6.49
N ARG A 45 -1.67 10.52 7.59
CA ARG A 45 -0.96 11.79 7.59
C ARG A 45 0.51 11.58 7.20
N LEU A 46 1.20 10.63 7.82
CA LEU A 46 2.60 10.31 7.52
C LEU A 46 2.78 9.83 6.08
N ALA A 47 1.82 9.06 5.55
CA ALA A 47 1.86 8.59 4.17
C ALA A 47 1.84 9.76 3.16
N LYS A 48 1.17 10.88 3.46
CA LYS A 48 1.14 12.08 2.59
C LYS A 48 2.52 12.72 2.44
N ASP A 49 3.40 12.55 3.42
CA ASP A 49 4.75 13.10 3.40
C ASP A 49 5.72 12.19 2.60
N ILE A 50 5.28 10.99 2.18
CA ILE A 50 6.09 10.06 1.37
C ILE A 50 5.93 10.40 -0.12
N GLU A 51 6.92 11.11 -0.68
CA GLU A 51 6.89 11.51 -2.09
C GLU A 51 6.99 10.35 -3.08
N HIS A 52 7.63 9.23 -2.69
CA HIS A 52 7.79 8.09 -3.61
C HIS A 52 6.49 7.27 -3.67
N PRO A 53 5.78 7.21 -4.82
CA PRO A 53 4.48 6.53 -4.91
C PRO A 53 4.54 5.05 -4.51
N ILE A 54 5.57 4.32 -4.97
CA ILE A 54 5.74 2.90 -4.61
C ILE A 54 5.96 2.72 -3.10
N LYS A 55 6.86 3.51 -2.49
CA LYS A 55 7.06 3.47 -1.03
C LYS A 55 5.81 3.89 -0.27
N GLN A 56 5.09 4.91 -0.72
CA GLN A 56 3.85 5.37 -0.09
C GLN A 56 2.82 4.24 -0.09
N GLY A 57 2.59 3.59 -1.24
CA GLY A 57 1.65 2.49 -1.30
C GLY A 57 2.11 1.24 -0.54
N PHE A 58 3.42 0.92 -0.49
CA PHE A 58 3.93 -0.16 0.36
C PHE A 58 3.83 0.16 1.85
N TYR A 59 4.09 1.40 2.26
CA TYR A 59 3.89 1.87 3.63
C TYR A 59 2.43 1.67 4.05
N LEU A 60 1.48 2.14 3.23
CA LEU A 60 0.05 1.95 3.47
C LEU A 60 -0.35 0.47 3.46
N PHE A 61 0.19 -0.32 2.52
CA PHE A 61 -0.07 -1.75 2.44
C PHE A 61 0.30 -2.46 3.73
N GLY A 62 1.51 -2.18 4.25
CA GLY A 62 2.04 -2.75 5.48
C GLY A 62 1.16 -2.44 6.69
N HIS A 63 0.82 -1.17 6.89
CA HIS A 63 -0.03 -0.75 8.01
C HIS A 63 -1.43 -1.38 7.94
N ILE A 64 -2.11 -1.32 6.79
CA ILE A 64 -3.46 -1.88 6.64
C ILE A 64 -3.44 -3.41 6.87
N THR A 65 -2.45 -4.12 6.33
CA THR A 65 -2.34 -5.57 6.49
C THR A 65 -1.93 -6.01 7.89
N ARG A 66 -0.98 -5.33 8.54
CA ARG A 66 -0.48 -5.75 9.85
C ARG A 66 -1.40 -5.33 11.00
N GLU A 67 -1.95 -4.12 10.93
CA GLU A 67 -2.77 -3.57 12.01
C GLU A 67 -4.24 -3.98 11.94
N GLN A 68 -4.66 -4.64 10.85
CA GLN A 68 -6.03 -5.14 10.67
C GLN A 68 -7.08 -4.04 10.92
N TRP A 69 -7.01 -2.95 10.14
CA TRP A 69 -7.88 -1.78 10.28
C TRP A 69 -9.39 -2.10 10.17
N PHE A 70 -9.74 -3.21 9.54
CA PHE A 70 -11.10 -3.70 9.34
C PHE A 70 -11.26 -5.13 9.88
N ASN A 71 -12.49 -5.57 10.12
CA ASN A 71 -12.76 -6.94 10.54
C ASN A 71 -12.49 -8.00 9.45
N ASP A 72 -12.62 -7.62 8.18
CA ASP A 72 -12.27 -8.45 7.03
C ASP A 72 -11.83 -7.57 5.85
N GLY A 73 -11.16 -8.18 4.88
CA GLY A 73 -10.80 -7.54 3.62
C GLY A 73 -9.52 -6.73 3.69
N ASN A 74 -8.78 -6.72 4.81
CA ASN A 74 -7.57 -5.90 5.00
C ASN A 74 -6.55 -6.06 3.86
N LYS A 75 -6.22 -7.29 3.46
CA LYS A 75 -5.25 -7.55 2.37
C LYS A 75 -5.70 -7.02 1.02
N ARG A 76 -6.97 -7.21 0.69
CA ARG A 76 -7.57 -6.72 -0.56
C ARG A 76 -7.71 -5.20 -0.56
N THR A 77 -8.08 -4.62 0.60
CA THR A 77 -8.15 -3.17 0.82
C THR A 77 -6.76 -2.55 0.70
N ALA A 78 -5.75 -3.12 1.36
CA ALA A 78 -4.36 -2.71 1.29
C ALA A 78 -3.83 -2.69 -0.14
N GLN A 79 -4.12 -3.73 -0.93
CA GLN A 79 -3.71 -3.77 -2.33
C GLN A 79 -4.40 -2.69 -3.17
N LEU A 80 -5.69 -2.42 -2.95
CA LEU A 80 -6.39 -1.34 -3.65
C LEU A 80 -5.87 0.05 -3.25
N VAL A 81 -5.58 0.27 -1.97
CA VAL A 81 -5.03 1.54 -1.47
C VAL A 81 -3.61 1.75 -2.00
N ALA A 82 -2.76 0.72 -2.00
CA ALA A 82 -1.43 0.79 -2.60
C ALA A 82 -1.51 1.12 -4.11
N ASN A 83 -2.38 0.41 -4.83
CA ASN A 83 -2.61 0.68 -6.24
C ASN A 83 -3.17 2.08 -6.51
N HIS A 84 -3.98 2.64 -5.62
CA HIS A 84 -4.43 4.02 -5.74
C HIS A 84 -3.23 4.98 -5.72
N ALA A 85 -2.36 4.86 -4.71
CA ALA A 85 -1.14 5.67 -4.62
C ALA A 85 -0.24 5.53 -5.85
N PHE A 86 -0.13 4.31 -6.40
CA PHE A 86 0.70 4.06 -7.57
C PHE A 86 0.11 4.66 -8.85
N VAL A 87 -1.19 4.43 -9.10
CA VAL A 87 -1.85 4.84 -10.35
C VAL A 87 -2.12 6.34 -10.37
N GLN A 88 -2.44 6.94 -9.22
CA GLN A 88 -2.57 8.40 -9.08
C GLN A 88 -1.31 9.15 -9.56
N ASN A 89 -0.14 8.53 -9.44
CA ASN A 89 1.15 9.10 -9.85
C ASN A 89 1.69 8.50 -11.16
N ASN A 90 0.85 7.82 -11.93
CA ASN A 90 1.23 7.07 -13.13
C ASN A 90 2.44 6.13 -12.94
N ALA A 91 2.65 5.57 -11.75
CA ALA A 91 3.89 4.88 -11.40
C ALA A 91 3.87 3.40 -11.76
N ALA A 92 2.91 2.65 -11.20
CA ALA A 92 2.93 1.20 -11.23
C ALA A 92 1.54 0.59 -10.94
N MET A 93 1.46 -0.73 -11.03
CA MET A 93 0.40 -1.56 -10.49
C MET A 93 0.99 -2.73 -9.69
N LEU A 94 0.38 -3.02 -8.55
CA LEU A 94 0.62 -4.19 -7.71
C LEU A 94 -0.40 -5.29 -8.02
N ALA A 95 0.07 -6.40 -8.54
CA ALA A 95 -0.70 -7.62 -8.75
C ALA A 95 0.20 -8.82 -8.46
N VAL A 96 -0.10 -9.57 -7.38
CA VAL A 96 0.66 -10.76 -7.02
C VAL A 96 0.29 -11.89 -7.99
N PRO A 97 1.24 -12.46 -8.75
CA PRO A 97 0.99 -13.57 -9.66
C PRO A 97 0.45 -14.80 -8.92
N VAL A 98 -0.30 -15.64 -9.64
CA VAL A 98 -0.95 -16.84 -9.07
C VAL A 98 0.09 -17.83 -8.52
N GLU A 99 1.19 -17.97 -9.25
CA GLU A 99 2.37 -18.78 -8.97
C GLU A 99 3.16 -18.30 -7.74
N GLU A 100 3.09 -17.01 -7.42
CA GLU A 100 3.83 -16.41 -6.30
C GLU A 100 2.99 -16.29 -5.02
N ARG A 101 1.73 -16.76 -5.03
CA ARG A 101 0.82 -16.63 -3.88
C ARG A 101 1.35 -17.29 -2.62
N GLU A 102 1.97 -18.46 -2.72
CA GLU A 102 2.52 -19.17 -1.56
C GLU A 102 3.71 -18.42 -0.95
N ASN A 103 4.63 -17.95 -1.79
CA ASN A 103 5.77 -17.12 -1.36
C ASN A 103 5.30 -15.80 -0.72
N PHE A 104 4.28 -15.17 -1.31
CA PHE A 104 3.66 -13.98 -0.74
C PHE A 104 3.11 -14.25 0.66
N TRP A 105 2.43 -15.38 0.86
CA TRP A 105 1.93 -15.77 2.19
C TRP A 105 3.07 -15.96 3.20
N HIS A 106 4.14 -16.66 2.84
CA HIS A 106 5.30 -16.84 3.71
C HIS A 106 5.92 -15.50 4.13
N LYS A 107 6.16 -14.60 3.16
CA LYS A 107 6.73 -13.27 3.43
C LYS A 107 5.79 -12.41 4.27
N LEU A 108 4.48 -12.54 4.08
CA LEU A 108 3.50 -11.80 4.87
C LEU A 108 3.44 -12.30 6.32
N VAL A 109 3.54 -13.62 6.55
CA VAL A 109 3.61 -14.19 7.91
C VAL A 109 4.88 -13.71 8.62
N GLU A 110 6.04 -13.77 7.96
CA GLU A 110 7.30 -13.27 8.51
C GLU A 110 7.20 -11.77 8.88
N PHE A 111 6.59 -10.95 8.02
CA PHE A 111 6.33 -9.55 8.34
C PHE A 111 5.43 -9.37 9.57
N TYR A 112 4.38 -10.19 9.72
CA TYR A 112 3.50 -10.10 10.89
C TYR A 112 4.22 -10.44 12.19
N GLU A 113 5.09 -11.45 12.17
CA GLU A 113 5.87 -11.91 13.34
C GLU A 113 6.96 -10.92 13.73
N THR A 114 7.69 -10.39 12.75
CA THR A 114 8.87 -9.55 12.98
C THR A 114 8.56 -8.06 13.03
N GLY A 115 7.49 -7.63 12.36
CA GLY A 115 7.21 -6.23 12.07
C GLY A 115 8.14 -5.58 11.04
N GLN A 116 9.07 -6.34 10.44
CA GLN A 116 10.00 -5.83 9.44
C GLN A 116 9.44 -6.08 8.04
N GLN A 117 9.23 -5.01 7.28
CA GLN A 117 8.53 -5.08 5.99
C GLN A 117 9.49 -5.15 4.78
N ASP A 118 10.79 -4.96 4.98
CA ASP A 118 11.76 -4.81 3.88
C ASP A 118 11.77 -6.03 2.96
N ASP A 119 11.82 -7.23 3.55
CA ASP A 119 11.79 -8.51 2.83
C ASP A 119 10.51 -8.70 1.99
N LEU A 120 9.36 -8.30 2.54
CA LEU A 120 8.07 -8.36 1.84
C LEU A 120 8.03 -7.34 0.69
N ASN A 121 8.52 -6.12 0.92
CA ASN A 121 8.57 -5.07 -0.09
C ASN A 121 9.48 -5.46 -1.25
N ASP A 122 10.67 -5.99 -0.96
CA ASP A 122 11.62 -6.49 -1.95
C ASP A 122 11.03 -7.60 -2.82
N PHE A 123 10.35 -8.55 -2.18
CA PHE A 123 9.65 -9.62 -2.87
C PHE A 123 8.55 -9.06 -3.80
N LEU A 124 7.65 -8.24 -3.28
CA LEU A 124 6.56 -7.65 -4.05
C LEU A 124 7.07 -6.80 -5.21
N TYR A 125 8.15 -6.04 -5.00
CA TYR A 125 8.75 -5.23 -6.05
C TYR A 125 9.29 -6.09 -7.20
N LYS A 126 9.94 -7.22 -6.89
CA LYS A 126 10.54 -8.12 -7.89
C LYS A 126 9.51 -8.93 -8.67
N THR A 127 8.42 -9.34 -8.02
CA THR A 127 7.48 -10.33 -8.59
C THR A 127 6.14 -9.75 -9.00
N SER A 128 5.72 -8.65 -8.39
CA SER A 128 4.32 -8.24 -8.38
C SER A 128 4.09 -6.80 -8.86
N ILE A 129 5.14 -6.06 -9.21
CA ILE A 129 5.06 -4.70 -9.73
C ILE A 129 5.12 -4.68 -11.25
N GLY A 130 4.05 -4.20 -11.88
CA GLY A 130 4.03 -3.80 -13.29
C GLY A 130 4.21 -2.29 -13.41
N ILE A 131 5.34 -1.82 -13.96
CA ILE A 131 5.59 -0.39 -14.19
C ILE A 131 4.66 0.11 -15.30
N MET A 132 4.00 1.24 -15.08
CA MET A 132 3.12 1.83 -16.09
C MET A 132 3.93 2.53 -17.18
N PRO A 133 3.47 2.53 -18.45
CA PRO A 133 4.14 3.23 -19.54
C PRO A 133 4.33 4.72 -19.21
N GLY A 134 5.57 5.20 -19.29
CA GLY A 134 5.92 6.58 -18.95
C GLY A 134 5.92 6.90 -17.45
N GLY A 135 5.83 5.89 -16.58
CA GLY A 135 5.93 6.02 -15.12
C GLY A 135 7.35 6.29 -14.62
N LEU A 136 7.61 5.94 -13.36
CA LEU A 136 8.92 6.16 -12.74
C LEU A 136 9.99 5.28 -13.38
N THR A 137 11.05 5.91 -13.88
CA THR A 137 12.26 5.21 -14.33
C THR A 137 13.10 4.83 -13.12
N MET A 138 13.93 3.78 -13.24
CA MET A 138 14.81 3.32 -12.15
C MET A 138 15.74 4.43 -11.62
N GLU A 139 16.16 5.36 -12.47
CA GLU A 139 16.96 6.54 -12.10
C GLU A 139 16.17 7.51 -11.22
N LYS A 140 14.96 7.90 -11.64
CA LYS A 140 14.06 8.75 -10.82
C LYS A 140 13.68 8.07 -9.50
N THR A 141 13.48 6.75 -9.51
CA THR A 141 13.23 5.96 -8.31
C THR A 141 14.40 6.06 -7.33
N ARG A 142 15.65 5.87 -7.81
CA ARG A 142 16.87 5.96 -6.98
C ARG A 142 17.09 7.34 -6.39
N GLU A 143 16.92 8.41 -7.17
CA GLU A 143 17.07 9.80 -6.69
C GLU A 143 16.08 10.11 -5.55
N ILE A 144 14.82 9.71 -5.72
CA ILE A 144 13.79 9.88 -4.70
C ILE A 144 14.06 8.98 -3.49
N GLU A 145 14.54 7.76 -3.71
CA GLU A 145 14.93 6.82 -2.66
C GLU A 145 16.02 7.36 -1.75
N GLU A 146 17.08 7.90 -2.34
CA GLU A 146 18.21 8.55 -1.65
C GLU A 146 17.74 9.73 -0.82
N ARG A 147 16.97 10.65 -1.43
CA ARG A 147 16.41 11.81 -0.71
C ARG A 147 15.57 11.40 0.50
N ASN A 148 14.80 10.32 0.39
CA ASN A 148 13.93 9.87 1.47
C ASN A 148 14.69 9.12 2.57
N ARG A 149 15.76 8.36 2.26
CA ARG A 149 16.62 7.74 3.28
C ARG A 149 17.22 8.81 4.22
N LYS A 150 17.70 9.90 3.62
CA LYS A 150 18.18 11.07 4.35
C LYS A 150 17.12 11.71 5.26
N TRP A 151 15.88 11.81 4.78
CA TRP A 151 14.78 12.41 5.54
C TRP A 151 14.30 11.52 6.70
N LEU A 152 14.32 10.20 6.50
CA LEU A 152 13.92 9.20 7.51
C LEU A 152 15.02 8.91 8.56
N GLY A 153 16.19 9.53 8.46
CA GLY A 153 17.32 9.28 9.38
C GLY A 153 17.90 7.87 9.26
N LEU A 154 17.83 7.29 8.07
CA LEU A 154 18.32 5.94 7.76
C LEU A 154 19.70 5.95 7.08
N GLU A 155 20.45 7.05 7.22
CA GLU A 155 21.84 7.23 6.76
C GLU A 155 22.83 7.25 7.94
#